data_AF-A0A497RYP1-F1
#
_entry.id   AF-A0A497RYP1-F1
#
_cell.length_a   1.000
_cell.length_b   1.000
_cell.length_c   1.000
_cell.angle_alpha   90.00
_cell.angle_beta   90.00
_cell.angle_gamma   90.00
#
_symmetry.space_group_name_H-M   'P 1'
#
loop_
_entity.id
_entity.type
_entity.pdbx_description
1 polymer ?
#
loop_
_entity_poly.entity_id
_entity_poly.type
_entity_poly.pdbx_seq_one_letter_code
_entity_poly.pdbx_strand_id
1 'polypeptide(L)'
;FKDHKIEVETDEDIREGKLILEKHKEVIFQEDIKNCKITSERQLFGRRKYVIDCPTLKTKDLEDRCYTIKIEIKDAVLRGYDCKWKRRRTKYMAASFEDHKIVVKGIDEEIANGNITIRRGFEKIFEENLKNCNITVENETSPLYKRRYIIDCSALDIEELEGCYTIEIKTENNTFRGIECV
;
A
#
# COMPACT_ATOMS: atom_id res chain seq x y z
N PHE A 1 -2.38 15.29 4.47
CA PHE A 1 -1.61 15.31 5.72
C PHE A 1 -0.13 15.33 5.38
N LYS A 2 0.65 16.30 5.87
CA LYS A 2 2.08 16.39 5.59
C LYS A 2 2.81 16.83 6.85
N ASP A 3 3.90 16.14 7.20
CA ASP A 3 4.75 16.47 8.36
C ASP A 3 3.96 16.71 9.65
N HIS A 4 3.01 15.81 9.94
CA HIS A 4 2.13 15.86 11.12
C HIS A 4 1.10 17.01 11.13
N LYS A 5 0.93 17.69 9.98
CA LYS A 5 0.04 18.85 9.82
C LYS A 5 -1.03 18.60 8.76
N ILE A 6 -2.15 19.28 8.94
CA ILE A 6 -3.28 19.28 8.02
C ILE A 6 -3.32 20.63 7.32
N GLU A 7 -3.21 20.61 5.99
CA GLU A 7 -3.40 21.79 5.17
C GLU A 7 -4.85 21.83 4.69
N VAL A 8 -5.53 22.97 4.90
CA VAL A 8 -6.93 23.17 4.56
C VAL A 8 -7.02 24.44 3.73
N GLU A 9 -7.69 24.38 2.59
CA GLU A 9 -8.01 25.55 1.79
C GLU A 9 -9.53 25.73 1.78
N THR A 10 -9.99 26.87 2.26
CA THR A 10 -11.42 27.18 2.42
C THR A 10 -11.63 28.69 2.45
N ASP A 11 -12.79 29.16 2.05
CA ASP A 11 -13.25 30.55 2.22
C ASP A 11 -13.81 30.83 3.62
N GLU A 12 -14.09 29.78 4.38
CA GLU A 12 -14.64 29.85 5.73
C GLU A 12 -13.58 30.06 6.83
N ASP A 13 -13.96 30.64 7.97
CA ASP A 13 -13.10 30.65 9.16
C ASP A 13 -13.27 29.33 9.94
N ILE A 14 -12.16 28.63 10.13
CA ILE A 14 -12.16 27.30 10.76
C ILE A 14 -11.82 27.32 12.25
N ARG A 15 -11.47 28.48 12.84
CA ARG A 15 -10.96 28.55 14.23
C ARG A 15 -11.93 28.02 15.29
N GLU A 16 -13.22 28.16 15.05
CA GLU A 16 -14.28 27.69 15.95
C GLU A 16 -14.81 26.30 15.56
N GLY A 17 -14.12 25.59 14.66
CA GLY A 17 -14.52 24.27 14.20
C GLY A 17 -13.97 23.12 15.03
N LYS A 18 -14.36 21.91 14.62
CA LYS A 18 -13.86 20.64 15.13
C LYS A 18 -13.20 19.86 14.00
N LEU A 19 -12.00 19.34 14.28
CA LEU A 19 -11.28 18.44 13.39
C LEU A 19 -11.62 17.00 13.75
N ILE A 20 -11.99 16.20 12.74
CA ILE A 20 -12.30 14.78 12.88
C ILE A 20 -11.49 14.01 11.83
N LEU A 21 -10.81 12.94 12.26
CA LEU A 21 -10.21 11.97 11.36
C LEU A 21 -10.97 10.66 11.45
N GLU A 22 -11.38 10.15 10.29
CA GLU A 22 -12.04 8.86 10.18
C GLU A 22 -11.22 7.88 9.35
N LYS A 23 -11.22 6.62 9.79
CA LYS A 23 -10.67 5.47 9.07
C LYS A 23 -11.78 4.43 8.93
N HIS A 24 -12.09 4.01 7.70
CA HIS A 24 -13.19 3.06 7.43
C HIS A 24 -14.54 3.43 8.10
N LYS A 25 -14.86 4.73 8.18
CA LYS A 25 -16.03 5.31 8.86
C LYS A 25 -15.99 5.26 10.40
N GLU A 26 -14.89 4.83 11.00
CA GLU A 26 -14.65 4.91 12.44
C GLU A 26 -13.88 6.19 12.76
N VAL A 27 -14.34 6.95 13.76
CA VAL A 27 -13.66 8.16 14.25
C VAL A 27 -12.45 7.75 15.08
N ILE A 28 -11.24 8.03 14.57
CA ILE A 28 -9.98 7.70 15.24
C ILE A 28 -9.34 8.90 15.94
N PHE A 29 -9.77 10.11 15.60
CA PHE A 29 -9.33 11.33 16.23
C PHE A 29 -10.42 12.39 16.11
N GLN A 30 -10.64 13.13 17.19
CA GLN A 30 -11.57 14.24 17.23
C GLN A 30 -11.07 15.28 18.23
N GLU A 31 -10.98 16.54 17.79
CA GLU A 31 -10.48 17.62 18.62
C GLU A 31 -11.05 18.98 18.16
N ASP A 32 -11.24 19.90 19.10
CA ASP A 32 -11.61 21.28 18.76
C ASP A 32 -10.41 21.98 18.11
N ILE A 33 -10.63 22.72 17.02
CA ILE A 33 -9.53 23.39 16.29
C ILE A 33 -8.82 24.42 17.17
N LYS A 34 -9.50 25.04 18.15
CA LYS A 34 -8.88 25.93 19.14
C LYS A 34 -7.81 25.25 20.00
N ASN A 35 -7.91 23.92 20.18
CA ASN A 35 -6.92 23.11 20.89
C ASN A 35 -5.79 22.65 19.96
N CYS A 36 -5.96 22.84 18.64
CA CYS A 36 -4.92 22.72 17.65
C CYS A 36 -4.27 24.08 17.37
N LYS A 37 -2.99 24.06 16.98
CA LYS A 37 -2.23 25.26 16.63
C LYS A 37 -2.34 25.52 15.13
N ILE A 38 -2.95 26.65 14.75
CA ILE A 38 -2.82 27.16 13.37
C ILE A 38 -1.44 27.77 13.22
N THR A 39 -0.54 27.06 12.53
CA THR A 39 0.86 27.45 12.37
C THR A 39 1.11 28.38 11.19
N SER A 40 0.17 28.45 10.24
CA SER A 40 0.21 29.38 9.12
C SER A 40 -1.20 29.64 8.60
N GLU A 41 -1.46 30.88 8.21
CA GLU A 41 -2.63 31.31 7.44
C GLU A 41 -2.14 32.17 6.28
N ARG A 42 -2.58 31.86 5.05
CA ARG A 42 -2.32 32.66 3.87
C ARG A 42 -3.61 32.89 3.11
N GLN A 43 -3.82 34.10 2.61
CA GLN A 43 -4.93 34.38 1.70
C GLN A 43 -4.45 34.25 0.25
N LEU A 44 -5.07 33.36 -0.52
CA LEU A 44 -4.79 33.12 -1.94
C LEU A 44 -6.11 33.16 -2.70
N PHE A 45 -6.26 34.11 -3.64
CA PHE A 45 -7.40 34.20 -4.56
C PHE A 45 -8.79 34.10 -3.87
N GLY A 46 -8.99 34.85 -2.78
CA GLY A 46 -10.26 34.86 -2.03
C GLY A 46 -10.46 33.68 -1.08
N ARG A 47 -9.56 32.69 -1.07
CA ARG A 47 -9.56 31.57 -0.13
C ARG A 47 -8.45 31.71 0.90
N ARG A 48 -8.67 31.14 2.08
CA ARG A 48 -7.69 31.05 3.15
C ARG A 48 -7.11 29.65 3.17
N LYS A 49 -5.78 29.57 3.22
CA LYS A 49 -5.03 28.34 3.41
C LYS A 49 -4.53 28.28 4.85
N TYR A 50 -5.03 27.33 5.61
CA TYR A 50 -4.68 27.05 6.99
C TYR A 50 -3.71 25.86 7.08
N VAL A 51 -2.71 25.94 7.95
CA VAL A 51 -1.88 24.80 8.34
C VAL A 51 -2.13 24.51 9.82
N ILE A 52 -2.87 23.45 10.09
CA ILE A 52 -3.29 23.03 11.43
C ILE A 52 -2.32 21.96 11.94
N ASP A 53 -1.79 22.18 13.13
CA ASP A 53 -0.91 21.28 13.87
C ASP A 53 -1.61 20.92 15.18
N CYS A 54 -2.03 19.66 15.34
CA CYS A 54 -2.72 19.20 16.54
C CYS A 54 -1.75 18.36 17.39
N PRO A 55 -1.26 18.87 18.54
CA PRO A 55 -0.27 18.15 19.35
C PRO A 55 -0.78 16.82 19.90
N THR A 56 -2.10 16.70 20.10
CA THR A 56 -2.78 15.50 20.58
C THR A 56 -2.89 14.41 19.51
N LEU A 57 -2.70 14.76 18.23
CA LEU A 57 -2.71 13.81 17.12
C LEU A 57 -1.39 13.04 17.08
N LYS A 58 -1.36 11.89 17.77
CA LYS A 58 -0.22 10.97 17.72
C LYS A 58 -0.16 10.30 16.37
N THR A 59 0.78 10.73 15.54
CA THR A 59 0.93 10.21 14.17
C THR A 59 1.46 8.79 14.07
N LYS A 60 1.89 8.20 15.19
CA LYS A 60 2.16 6.75 15.26
C LYS A 60 0.89 5.92 15.02
N ASP A 61 -0.29 6.51 15.23
CA ASP A 61 -1.58 5.86 14.97
C ASP A 61 -2.08 6.09 13.53
N LEU A 62 -1.36 6.88 12.73
CA LEU A 62 -1.68 7.20 11.32
C LEU A 62 -0.87 6.35 10.32
N GLU A 63 -0.43 5.16 10.71
CA GLU A 63 0.35 4.25 9.87
C GLU A 63 -0.46 3.61 8.74
N ASP A 64 -1.80 3.63 8.84
CA ASP A 64 -2.71 3.11 7.81
C ASP A 64 -3.08 4.12 6.72
N ARG A 65 -3.55 3.61 5.58
CA ARG A 65 -3.23 4.21 4.28
C ARG A 65 -4.23 5.22 3.71
N CYS A 66 -5.39 5.40 4.33
CA CYS A 66 -6.41 6.36 3.88
C CYS A 66 -7.23 6.90 5.05
N TYR A 67 -7.34 8.23 5.12
CA TYR A 67 -8.13 8.94 6.12
C TYR A 67 -9.12 9.88 5.44
N THR A 68 -10.32 9.96 6.01
CA THR A 68 -11.21 11.09 5.77
C THR A 68 -10.93 12.14 6.83
N ILE A 69 -10.59 13.34 6.39
CA ILE A 69 -10.39 14.52 7.24
C ILE A 69 -11.67 15.34 7.14
N LYS A 70 -12.36 15.53 8.26
CA LYS A 70 -13.52 16.41 8.33
C LYS A 70 -13.21 17.60 9.23
N ILE A 71 -13.64 18.78 8.79
CA ILE A 71 -13.66 19.98 9.62
C ILE A 71 -15.10 20.44 9.68
N GLU A 72 -15.70 20.23 10.84
CA GLU A 72 -17.05 20.71 11.13
C GLU A 72 -16.95 22.14 11.65
N ILE A 73 -17.58 23.06 10.95
CA ILE A 73 -17.75 24.46 11.35
C ILE A 73 -19.25 24.75 11.43
N LYS A 74 -19.62 25.87 12.02
CA LYS A 74 -21.01 26.19 12.39
C LYS A 74 -22.06 25.83 11.31
N ASP A 75 -21.80 26.22 10.06
CA ASP A 75 -22.74 26.10 8.95
C ASP A 75 -22.24 25.18 7.81
N ALA A 76 -21.12 24.48 7.99
CA ALA A 76 -20.55 23.62 6.95
C ALA A 76 -19.69 22.47 7.49
N VAL A 77 -19.54 21.44 6.67
CA VAL A 77 -18.58 20.35 6.92
C VAL A 77 -17.64 20.26 5.73
N LEU A 78 -16.40 20.70 5.93
CA LEU A 78 -15.34 20.54 4.94
C LEU A 78 -14.84 19.10 5.00
N ARG A 79 -14.75 18.43 3.84
CA ARG A 79 -14.29 17.04 3.74
C ARG A 79 -13.08 16.97 2.82
N GLY A 80 -12.00 16.39 3.32
CA GLY A 80 -10.81 16.04 2.57
C GLY A 80 -10.52 14.55 2.69
N TYR A 81 -9.85 14.00 1.68
CA TYR A 81 -9.39 12.62 1.69
C TYR A 81 -7.87 12.62 1.54
N ASP A 82 -7.18 11.99 2.48
CA ASP A 82 -5.75 11.78 2.37
C ASP A 82 -5.43 10.30 2.35
N CYS A 83 -5.08 9.82 1.15
CA CYS A 83 -4.59 8.48 0.94
C CYS A 83 -3.10 8.52 0.62
N LYS A 84 -2.28 7.97 1.51
CA LYS A 84 -0.89 7.68 1.20
C LYS A 84 -0.86 6.38 0.41
N TRP A 85 -1.00 6.49 -0.92
CA TRP A 85 -0.73 5.37 -1.81
C TRP A 85 0.75 5.02 -1.70
N LYS A 86 1.11 4.00 -0.90
CA LYS A 86 2.36 3.27 -1.13
C LYS A 86 2.24 2.73 -2.56
N ARG A 87 2.85 3.41 -3.54
CA ARG A 87 3.04 2.81 -4.86
C ARG A 87 3.81 1.52 -4.62
N ARG A 88 3.14 0.36 -4.66
CA ARG A 88 3.81 -0.93 -4.68
C ARG A 88 4.78 -0.85 -5.85
N ARG A 89 6.08 -0.85 -5.55
CA ARG A 89 7.08 -0.83 -6.62
C ARG A 89 7.03 -2.19 -7.26
N THR A 90 6.84 -2.22 -8.57
CA THR A 90 7.04 -3.45 -9.33
C THR A 90 8.54 -3.69 -9.43
N LYS A 91 8.99 -4.82 -8.90
CA LYS A 91 10.37 -5.30 -9.02
C LYS A 91 10.36 -6.49 -9.98
N TYR A 92 11.39 -6.61 -10.80
CA TYR A 92 11.53 -7.73 -11.70
C TYR A 92 12.32 -8.85 -11.03
N MET A 93 11.88 -10.08 -11.25
CA MET A 93 12.50 -11.30 -10.73
C MET A 93 12.74 -12.27 -11.89
N ALA A 94 13.72 -13.15 -11.75
CA ALA A 94 13.79 -14.34 -12.58
C ALA A 94 12.79 -15.35 -12.02
N ALA A 95 12.00 -15.98 -12.88
CA ALA A 95 11.03 -16.97 -12.50
C ALA A 95 11.08 -18.14 -13.49
N SER A 96 10.94 -19.36 -13.00
CA SER A 96 10.93 -20.59 -13.79
C SER A 96 9.94 -21.59 -13.22
N PHE A 97 9.54 -22.56 -14.04
CA PHE A 97 8.80 -23.73 -13.60
C PHE A 97 9.74 -24.94 -13.52
N GLU A 98 9.87 -25.55 -12.35
CA GLU A 98 10.76 -26.69 -12.10
C GLU A 98 10.01 -27.75 -11.28
N ASP A 99 9.88 -28.97 -11.79
CA ASP A 99 9.22 -30.10 -11.11
C ASP A 99 7.84 -29.76 -10.50
N HIS A 100 6.97 -29.14 -11.30
CA HIS A 100 5.64 -28.63 -10.89
C HIS A 100 5.66 -27.51 -9.84
N LYS A 101 6.81 -26.88 -9.62
CA LYS A 101 7.00 -25.78 -8.65
C LYS A 101 7.39 -24.51 -9.35
N ILE A 102 7.07 -23.39 -8.72
CA ILE A 102 7.48 -22.08 -9.18
C ILE A 102 8.79 -21.73 -8.47
N VAL A 103 9.85 -21.54 -9.23
CA VAL A 103 11.14 -21.13 -8.70
C VAL A 103 11.35 -19.66 -9.03
N VAL A 104 11.64 -18.84 -8.01
CA VAL A 104 11.91 -17.40 -8.21
C VAL A 104 13.24 -16.98 -7.58
N LYS A 105 13.97 -16.10 -8.29
CA LYS A 105 15.26 -15.54 -7.88
C LYS A 105 15.27 -14.02 -8.02
N GLY A 106 16.06 -13.34 -7.20
CA GLY A 106 16.16 -11.86 -7.21
C GLY A 106 15.14 -11.16 -6.31
N ILE A 107 14.56 -11.90 -5.37
CA ILE A 107 13.77 -11.36 -4.28
C ILE A 107 14.63 -11.37 -3.01
N ASP A 108 15.05 -10.19 -2.53
CA ASP A 108 15.81 -10.07 -1.28
C ASP A 108 14.90 -9.97 -0.03
N GLU A 109 13.58 -9.95 -0.23
CA GLU A 109 12.57 -9.79 0.81
C GLU A 109 11.87 -11.10 1.14
N GLU A 110 11.34 -11.22 2.34
CA GLU A 110 10.49 -12.35 2.71
C GLU A 110 9.11 -12.23 2.02
N ILE A 111 8.64 -13.33 1.42
CA ILE A 111 7.38 -13.37 0.64
C ILE A 111 6.28 -14.24 1.26
N ALA A 112 6.46 -14.76 2.47
CA ALA A 112 5.54 -15.73 3.08
C ALA A 112 4.08 -15.23 3.26
N ASN A 113 3.85 -13.91 3.25
CA ASN A 113 2.54 -13.29 3.48
C ASN A 113 2.06 -12.49 2.25
N GLY A 114 1.83 -13.17 1.12
CA GLY A 114 1.38 -12.54 -0.12
C GLY A 114 0.44 -13.43 -0.95
N ASN A 115 0.13 -12.98 -2.17
CA ASN A 115 -0.56 -13.79 -3.18
C ASN A 115 0.36 -13.99 -4.38
N ILE A 116 0.32 -15.17 -4.97
CA ILE A 116 0.92 -15.46 -6.27
C ILE A 116 -0.16 -15.51 -7.34
N THR A 117 0.15 -15.03 -8.54
CA THR A 117 -0.74 -15.05 -9.69
C THR A 117 0.05 -15.41 -10.94
N ILE A 118 -0.44 -16.35 -11.73
CA ILE A 118 0.13 -16.69 -13.04
C ILE A 118 -0.86 -16.29 -14.13
N ARG A 119 -0.33 -15.69 -15.19
CA ARG A 119 -1.11 -15.25 -16.35
C ARG A 119 -0.50 -15.74 -17.65
N ARG A 120 -1.35 -16.06 -18.63
CA ARG A 120 -0.98 -16.25 -20.04
C ARG A 120 -1.57 -15.09 -20.83
N GLY A 121 -0.72 -14.18 -21.31
CA GLY A 121 -1.19 -12.89 -21.85
C GLY A 121 -2.01 -12.10 -20.80
N PHE A 122 -3.28 -11.84 -21.08
CA PHE A 122 -4.19 -11.15 -20.16
C PHE A 122 -4.96 -12.10 -19.22
N GLU A 123 -5.06 -13.38 -19.58
CA GLU A 123 -5.83 -14.38 -18.86
C GLU A 123 -5.13 -14.81 -17.58
N LYS A 124 -5.89 -14.91 -16.48
CA LYS A 124 -5.39 -15.37 -15.18
C LYS A 124 -5.70 -16.86 -15.05
N ILE A 125 -4.66 -17.68 -15.03
CA ILE A 125 -4.79 -19.14 -15.01
C ILE A 125 -4.61 -19.73 -13.61
N PHE A 126 -3.90 -19.01 -12.72
CA PHE A 126 -3.67 -19.45 -11.35
C PHE A 126 -3.60 -18.24 -10.42
N GLU A 127 -4.19 -18.36 -9.23
CA GLU A 127 -4.01 -17.42 -8.13
C GLU A 127 -4.17 -18.15 -6.80
N GLU A 128 -3.21 -17.95 -5.89
CA GLU A 128 -3.23 -18.58 -4.58
C GLU A 128 -2.57 -17.68 -3.53
N ASN A 129 -3.01 -17.82 -2.29
CA ASN A 129 -2.34 -17.22 -1.15
C ASN A 129 -1.07 -18.00 -0.82
N LEU A 130 0.05 -17.30 -0.68
CA LEU A 130 1.35 -17.92 -0.39
C LEU A 130 1.37 -18.69 0.94
N LYS A 131 0.47 -18.39 1.88
CA LYS A 131 0.29 -19.19 3.11
C LYS A 131 -0.23 -20.60 2.86
N ASN A 132 -0.91 -20.82 1.74
CA ASN A 132 -1.41 -22.13 1.33
C ASN A 132 -0.39 -22.91 0.50
N CYS A 133 0.75 -22.30 0.17
CA CYS A 133 1.84 -22.95 -0.54
C CYS A 133 2.96 -23.31 0.42
N ASN A 134 3.66 -24.40 0.13
CA ASN A 134 4.90 -24.73 0.81
C ASN A 134 6.05 -23.96 0.15
N ILE A 135 6.73 -23.10 0.92
CA ILE A 135 7.80 -22.23 0.41
C ILE A 135 9.11 -22.66 1.04
N THR A 136 10.01 -23.20 0.22
CA THR A 136 11.39 -23.49 0.62
C THR A 136 12.30 -22.36 0.17
N VAL A 137 13.21 -21.93 1.04
CA VAL A 137 14.19 -20.88 0.74
C VAL A 137 15.59 -21.46 0.78
N GLU A 138 16.30 -21.29 -0.33
CA GLU A 138 17.69 -21.72 -0.47
C GLU A 138 18.59 -20.50 -0.62
N ASN A 139 19.75 -20.52 0.03
CA ASN A 139 20.78 -19.51 -0.18
C ASN A 139 21.52 -19.84 -1.47
N GLU A 140 21.65 -18.85 -2.34
CA GLU A 140 22.40 -18.94 -3.58
C GLU A 140 23.79 -18.33 -3.38
N THR A 141 24.81 -18.95 -3.97
CA THR A 141 26.19 -18.41 -3.98
C THR A 141 26.37 -17.33 -5.04
N SER A 142 25.33 -17.06 -5.84
CA SER A 142 25.36 -16.06 -6.91
C SER A 142 25.53 -14.64 -6.35
N PRO A 143 26.42 -13.81 -6.93
CA PRO A 143 26.54 -12.41 -6.54
C PRO A 143 25.31 -11.58 -6.92
N LEU A 144 24.49 -12.05 -7.87
CA LEU A 144 23.29 -11.36 -8.35
C LEU A 144 22.02 -11.77 -7.60
N TYR A 145 21.98 -12.99 -7.08
CA TYR A 145 20.80 -13.54 -6.40
C TYR A 145 21.23 -14.19 -5.10
N LYS A 146 20.82 -13.62 -3.97
CA LYS A 146 21.18 -14.14 -2.64
C LYS A 146 20.25 -15.27 -2.19
N ARG A 147 19.03 -15.29 -2.71
CA ARG A 147 17.98 -16.24 -2.32
C ARG A 147 17.27 -16.80 -3.54
N ARG A 148 17.01 -18.09 -3.48
CA ARG A 148 16.12 -18.83 -4.38
C ARG A 148 14.92 -19.28 -3.56
N TYR A 149 13.73 -18.95 -4.03
CA TYR A 149 12.47 -19.39 -3.42
C TYR A 149 11.87 -20.46 -4.31
N ILE A 150 11.53 -21.61 -3.71
CA ILE A 150 10.83 -22.71 -4.35
C ILE A 150 9.43 -22.73 -3.76
N ILE A 151 8.43 -22.41 -4.58
CA ILE A 151 7.03 -22.27 -4.18
C ILE A 151 6.26 -23.46 -4.74
N ASP A 152 5.79 -24.31 -3.85
CA ASP A 152 5.03 -25.52 -4.14
C ASP A 152 3.59 -25.32 -3.68
N CYS A 153 2.69 -25.08 -4.63
CA CYS A 153 1.27 -24.91 -4.36
C CYS A 153 0.53 -26.14 -4.88
N SER A 154 -0.13 -26.91 -4.00
CA SER A 154 -0.73 -28.21 -4.34
C SER A 154 -1.83 -28.15 -5.42
N ALA A 155 -2.36 -26.96 -5.70
CA ALA A 155 -3.37 -26.70 -6.73
C ALA A 155 -2.78 -26.27 -8.08
N LEU A 156 -1.45 -26.15 -8.19
CA LEU A 156 -0.78 -25.76 -9.41
C LEU A 156 -0.52 -26.99 -10.29
N ASP A 157 -1.36 -27.16 -11.30
CA ASP A 157 -1.13 -28.18 -12.33
C ASP A 157 -0.31 -27.58 -13.48
N ILE A 158 0.95 -28.01 -13.61
CA ILE A 158 1.93 -27.50 -14.60
C ILE A 158 1.95 -28.34 -15.87
N GLU A 159 1.29 -29.51 -15.89
CA GLU A 159 1.42 -30.49 -17.00
C GLU A 159 1.02 -29.95 -18.38
N GLU A 160 0.35 -28.79 -18.44
CA GLU A 160 -0.16 -28.19 -19.70
C GLU A 160 0.42 -26.81 -20.05
N LEU A 161 1.54 -26.37 -19.45
CA LEU A 161 2.02 -25.00 -19.61
C LEU A 161 2.96 -24.77 -20.81
N GLU A 162 2.56 -25.05 -22.06
CA GLU A 162 3.31 -24.53 -23.23
C GLU A 162 3.08 -23.02 -23.42
N GLY A 163 4.15 -22.24 -23.60
CA GLY A 163 4.09 -20.81 -23.91
C GLY A 163 4.67 -19.88 -22.84
N CYS A 164 4.42 -18.58 -22.99
CA CYS A 164 4.95 -17.55 -22.09
C CYS A 164 3.94 -17.11 -21.02
N TYR A 165 4.41 -17.12 -19.78
CA TYR A 165 3.65 -16.84 -18.58
C TYR A 165 4.23 -15.66 -17.82
N THR A 166 3.35 -14.80 -17.30
CA THR A 166 3.74 -13.79 -16.31
C THR A 166 3.44 -14.31 -14.92
N ILE A 167 4.47 -14.39 -14.08
CA ILE A 167 4.38 -14.81 -12.68
C ILE A 167 4.46 -13.55 -11.83
N GLU A 168 3.46 -13.31 -10.99
CA GLU A 168 3.36 -12.13 -10.15
C GLU A 168 3.19 -12.51 -8.68
N ILE A 169 4.08 -12.01 -7.82
CA ILE A 169 4.04 -12.20 -6.37
C ILE A 169 3.75 -10.84 -5.73
N LYS A 170 2.58 -10.71 -5.10
CA LYS A 170 2.16 -9.48 -4.41
C LYS A 170 2.31 -9.64 -2.91
N THR A 171 3.23 -8.89 -2.33
CA THR A 171 3.35 -8.75 -0.87
C THR A 171 2.67 -7.46 -0.40
N GLU A 172 2.71 -7.18 0.90
CA GLU A 172 2.16 -5.96 1.48
C GLU A 172 2.77 -4.68 0.87
N ASN A 173 4.07 -4.75 0.53
CA ASN A 173 4.90 -3.61 0.15
C ASN A 173 5.32 -3.64 -1.33
N ASN A 174 5.48 -4.81 -1.94
CA ASN A 174 6.05 -4.94 -3.28
C ASN A 174 5.20 -5.84 -4.18
N THR A 175 5.43 -5.70 -5.49
CA THR A 175 4.94 -6.63 -6.49
C THR A 175 6.16 -7.12 -7.25
N PHE A 176 6.45 -8.41 -7.18
CA PHE A 176 7.54 -9.02 -7.93
C PHE A 176 6.95 -9.64 -9.19
N ARG A 177 7.58 -9.42 -10.33
CA ARG A 177 7.11 -9.92 -11.62
C ARG A 177 8.24 -10.60 -12.37
N GLY A 178 7.99 -11.83 -12.78
CA GLY A 178 8.85 -12.61 -13.67
C GLY A 178 8.07 -13.03 -14.91
N ILE A 179 8.81 -13.38 -15.96
CA ILE A 179 8.27 -14.00 -17.16
C ILE A 179 9.02 -15.31 -17.33
N GLU A 180 8.28 -16.39 -17.57
CA GLU A 180 8.83 -17.68 -17.95
C GLU A 180 8.20 -18.14 -19.26
N CYS A 181 9.00 -18.65 -20.19
CA CYS A 181 8.52 -19.26 -21.42
C CYS A 181 8.99 -20.71 -21.47
N VAL A 182 8.03 -21.64 -21.47
CA VAL A 182 8.24 -23.09 -21.54
C VAL A 182 7.95 -23.59 -22.96
#